data_AF-A0A4R2U240-F1
#
_entry.id   AF-A0A4R2U240-F1
#
_cell.length_a   1.000
_cell.length_b   1.000
_cell.length_c   1.000
_cell.angle_alpha   90.00
_cell.angle_beta   90.00
_cell.angle_gamma   90.00
#
_symmetry.space_group_name_H-M   'P 1'
#
loop_
_entity.id
_entity.type
_entity.pdbx_description
1 polymer ?
#
loop_
_entity_poly.entity_id
_entity_poly.type
_entity_poly.pdbx_seq_one_letter_code
_entity_poly.pdbx_strand_id
1 'polypeptide(L)'
;MTDSTHLAGMTWGWGAVFGLVNLVLGGGAFAAWLKNRPAMQKNKQDAEEKLRDDLITRVQKLEADKAVQDAKLEAERLRHDAQMAIMRHRVNNADACLDALLMLLKTSPDKVAEAVVHIEQMRARQQQEVAIERGAQAGAAIGSVAAPAIP
;
A
#
# COMPACT_ATOMS: atom_id res chain seq x y z
N MET A 1 1.57 -55.32 -86.45
CA MET A 1 0.84 -54.11 -86.05
C MET A 1 0.70 -54.15 -84.55
N THR A 2 1.31 -53.16 -83.91
CA THR A 2 1.44 -52.95 -82.47
C THR A 2 0.11 -52.52 -81.87
N ASP A 3 -0.33 -53.15 -80.78
CA ASP A 3 -1.37 -52.57 -79.92
C ASP A 3 -0.84 -52.39 -78.50
N SER A 4 -0.76 -51.12 -78.13
CA SER A 4 -0.23 -50.55 -76.91
C SER A 4 -1.38 -50.08 -76.04
N THR A 5 -1.77 -50.85 -75.03
CA THR A 5 -2.77 -50.41 -74.03
C THR A 5 -2.51 -50.99 -72.64
N HIS A 6 -1.25 -51.02 -72.21
CA HIS A 6 -0.93 -51.02 -70.77
C HIS A 6 -0.78 -49.56 -70.35
N LEU A 7 -1.80 -48.96 -69.71
CA LEU A 7 -1.73 -47.80 -68.80
C LEU A 7 -3.13 -47.18 -68.62
N ALA A 8 -4.07 -47.88 -67.98
CA ALA A 8 -5.35 -47.25 -67.59
C ALA A 8 -6.02 -47.91 -66.36
N GLY A 9 -5.26 -48.58 -65.49
CA GLY A 9 -5.83 -49.38 -64.40
C GLY A 9 -5.51 -48.93 -62.97
N MET A 10 -4.93 -47.75 -62.74
CA MET A 10 -4.30 -47.46 -61.44
C MET A 10 -4.40 -46.02 -60.93
N THR A 11 -5.52 -45.33 -61.13
CA THR A 11 -5.74 -43.97 -60.55
C THR A 11 -6.99 -43.85 -59.68
N TRP A 12 -7.87 -44.86 -59.67
CA TRP A 12 -9.13 -44.81 -58.91
C TRP A 12 -9.04 -45.34 -57.46
N GLY A 13 -8.01 -46.12 -57.12
CA GLY A 13 -7.84 -46.66 -55.76
C GLY A 13 -7.24 -45.65 -54.77
N TRP A 14 -6.35 -44.77 -55.21
CA TRP A 14 -5.62 -43.86 -54.32
C TRP A 14 -6.44 -42.64 -53.88
N GLY A 15 -7.32 -42.11 -54.73
CA GLY A 15 -8.21 -40.99 -54.36
C GLY A 15 -9.19 -41.35 -53.24
N ALA A 16 -9.68 -42.60 -53.23
CA ALA A 16 -10.54 -43.10 -52.15
C ALA A 16 -9.76 -43.31 -50.84
N VAL A 17 -8.51 -43.78 -50.91
CA VAL A 17 -7.66 -43.97 -49.72
C VAL A 17 -7.25 -42.62 -49.13
N PHE A 18 -6.83 -41.65 -49.95
CA PHE A 18 -6.52 -40.29 -49.46
C PHE A 18 -7.76 -39.57 -48.94
N GLY A 19 -8.92 -39.72 -49.59
CA GLY A 19 -10.19 -39.17 -49.12
C GLY A 19 -10.61 -39.75 -47.77
N LEU A 20 -10.46 -41.06 -47.59
CA LEU A 20 -10.84 -41.76 -46.35
C LEU A 20 -9.84 -41.49 -45.22
N VAL A 21 -8.54 -41.40 -45.51
CA VAL A 21 -7.50 -40.95 -44.57
C VAL A 21 -7.76 -39.51 -44.11
N ASN A 22 -8.10 -38.59 -45.02
CA ASN A 22 -8.39 -37.20 -44.68
C ASN A 22 -9.74 -37.04 -43.93
N LEU A 23 -10.71 -37.90 -44.20
CA LEU A 23 -12.00 -37.94 -43.49
C LEU A 23 -11.86 -38.53 -42.07
N VAL A 24 -11.06 -39.59 -41.91
CA VAL A 24 -10.84 -40.29 -40.63
C VAL A 24 -9.86 -39.54 -39.72
N LEU A 25 -8.76 -38.99 -40.27
CA LEU A 25 -7.76 -38.25 -39.49
C LEU A 25 -8.00 -36.75 -39.44
N GLY A 26 -8.51 -36.14 -40.52
CA GLY A 26 -8.75 -34.69 -40.60
C GLY A 26 -10.19 -34.30 -40.29
N GLY A 27 -11.18 -35.00 -40.83
CA GLY A 27 -12.60 -34.62 -40.76
C GLY A 27 -13.19 -34.71 -39.36
N GLY A 28 -12.94 -35.79 -38.63
CA GLY A 28 -13.45 -35.97 -37.26
C GLY A 28 -12.84 -35.00 -36.24
N ALA A 29 -11.51 -34.80 -36.30
CA ALA A 29 -10.81 -33.87 -35.42
C ALA A 29 -11.13 -32.40 -35.76
N PHE A 30 -11.23 -32.05 -37.05
CA PHE A 30 -11.61 -30.71 -37.48
C PHE A 30 -13.06 -30.38 -37.15
N ALA A 31 -13.99 -31.33 -37.30
CA ALA A 31 -15.39 -31.15 -36.88
C ALA A 31 -15.52 -31.01 -35.36
N ALA A 32 -14.79 -31.81 -34.57
CA ALA A 32 -14.72 -31.67 -33.12
C ALA A 32 -14.11 -30.31 -32.71
N TRP A 33 -13.08 -29.85 -33.42
CA TRP A 33 -12.47 -28.54 -33.21
C TRP A 33 -13.44 -27.40 -33.56
N LEU A 34 -14.16 -27.48 -34.69
CA LEU A 34 -15.16 -26.48 -35.08
C LEU A 34 -16.31 -26.39 -34.07
N LYS A 35 -16.75 -27.55 -33.56
CA LYS A 35 -17.83 -27.65 -32.56
C LYS A 35 -17.38 -27.17 -31.16
N ASN A 36 -16.11 -27.33 -30.80
CA ASN A 36 -15.54 -26.81 -29.54
C ASN A 36 -15.05 -25.35 -29.63
N ARG A 37 -14.95 -24.76 -30.82
CA ARG A 37 -14.56 -23.36 -31.03
C ARG A 37 -15.41 -22.35 -30.23
N PRO A 38 -16.75 -22.41 -30.21
CA PRO A 38 -17.55 -21.49 -29.39
C PRO A 38 -17.32 -21.69 -27.88
N ALA A 39 -17.08 -22.93 -27.43
CA ALA A 39 -16.76 -23.19 -26.02
C ALA A 39 -15.39 -22.61 -25.62
N MET A 40 -14.38 -22.72 -26.49
CA MET A 40 -13.09 -22.07 -26.25
C MET A 40 -13.17 -20.54 -26.28
N GLN A 41 -14.03 -19.97 -27.13
CA GLN A 41 -14.27 -18.52 -27.16
C GLN A 41 -14.95 -18.03 -25.87
N LYS A 42 -15.96 -18.77 -25.38
CA LYS A 42 -16.60 -18.48 -24.09
C LYS A 42 -15.60 -18.57 -22.94
N ASN A 43 -14.81 -19.63 -22.87
CA ASN A 43 -13.78 -19.77 -21.83
C ASN A 43 -12.73 -18.65 -21.86
N LYS A 44 -12.38 -18.14 -23.06
CA LYS A 44 -11.49 -16.99 -23.20
C LYS A 44 -12.15 -15.70 -22.72
N GLN A 45 -13.41 -15.46 -23.10
CA GLN A 45 -14.18 -14.30 -22.64
C GLN A 45 -14.38 -14.32 -21.12
N ASP A 46 -14.78 -15.45 -20.55
CA ASP A 46 -14.94 -15.62 -19.10
C ASP A 46 -13.62 -15.43 -18.34
N ALA A 47 -12.50 -15.86 -18.93
CA ALA A 47 -11.18 -15.65 -18.34
C ALA A 47 -10.74 -14.18 -18.43
N GLU A 48 -11.00 -13.51 -19.55
CA GLU A 48 -10.74 -12.07 -19.72
C GLU A 48 -11.60 -11.22 -18.79
N GLU A 49 -12.89 -11.57 -18.59
CA GLU A 49 -13.79 -10.89 -17.65
C GLU A 49 -13.31 -11.05 -16.21
N LYS A 50 -12.95 -12.27 -15.78
CA LYS A 50 -12.39 -12.51 -14.44
C LYS A 50 -11.09 -11.74 -14.19
N LEU A 51 -10.23 -11.63 -15.20
CA LEU A 51 -9.01 -10.83 -15.09
C LEU A 51 -9.34 -9.35 -14.96
N ARG A 52 -10.29 -8.84 -15.75
CA ARG A 52 -10.74 -7.43 -15.63
C ARG A 52 -11.33 -7.15 -14.25
N ASP A 53 -12.18 -8.03 -13.73
CA ASP A 53 -12.80 -7.88 -12.42
C ASP A 53 -11.75 -7.93 -11.28
N ASP A 54 -10.76 -8.83 -11.37
CA ASP A 54 -9.66 -8.90 -10.40
C ASP A 54 -8.79 -7.63 -10.47
N LEU A 55 -8.48 -7.14 -11.67
CA LEU A 55 -7.75 -5.87 -11.84
C LEU A 55 -8.53 -4.69 -11.26
N ILE A 56 -9.83 -4.56 -11.54
CA ILE A 56 -10.68 -3.50 -10.99
C ILE A 56 -10.71 -3.58 -9.45
N THR A 57 -10.89 -4.78 -8.90
CA THR A 57 -10.90 -4.98 -7.44
C THR A 57 -9.57 -4.59 -6.81
N ARG A 58 -8.44 -4.92 -7.46
CA ARG A 58 -7.11 -4.53 -6.97
C ARG A 58 -6.89 -3.02 -7.06
N VAL A 59 -7.32 -2.38 -8.15
CA VAL A 59 -7.24 -0.91 -8.28
C VAL A 59 -8.05 -0.24 -7.19
N GLN A 60 -9.29 -0.67 -6.94
CA GLN A 60 -10.12 -0.12 -5.87
C GLN A 60 -9.49 -0.30 -4.48
N LYS A 61 -8.89 -1.47 -4.20
CA LYS A 61 -8.17 -1.70 -2.94
C LYS A 61 -6.96 -0.78 -2.81
N LEU A 62 -6.16 -0.65 -3.86
CA LEU A 62 -4.99 0.23 -3.85
C LEU A 62 -5.37 1.71 -3.69
N GLU A 63 -6.48 2.14 -4.31
CA GLU A 63 -7.01 3.50 -4.14
C GLU A 63 -7.47 3.75 -2.69
N ALA A 64 -8.18 2.79 -2.10
CA ALA A 64 -8.60 2.86 -0.71
C ALA A 64 -7.41 2.87 0.26
N ASP A 65 -6.44 1.98 0.05
CA ASP A 65 -5.22 1.89 0.85
C ASP A 65 -4.40 3.18 0.76
N LYS A 66 -4.29 3.75 -0.45
CA LYS A 66 -3.60 5.03 -0.66
C LYS A 66 -4.30 6.17 0.07
N ALA A 67 -5.63 6.27 0.00
CA ALA A 67 -6.38 7.29 0.73
C ALA A 67 -6.17 7.18 2.25
N VAL A 68 -6.13 5.96 2.80
CA VAL A 68 -5.85 5.72 4.22
C VAL A 68 -4.41 6.10 4.58
N GLN A 69 -3.44 5.79 3.72
CA GLN A 69 -2.04 6.16 3.94
C GLN A 69 -1.85 7.68 3.90
N ASP A 70 -2.45 8.36 2.93
CA ASP A 70 -2.38 9.81 2.80
C ASP A 70 -2.98 10.50 4.04
N ALA A 71 -4.13 10.03 4.53
CA ALA A 71 -4.74 10.52 5.76
C ALA A 71 -3.86 10.31 7.00
N LYS A 72 -3.16 9.15 7.09
CA LYS A 72 -2.21 8.89 8.18
C LYS A 72 -1.00 9.82 8.11
N LEU A 73 -0.44 10.02 6.92
CA LEU A 73 0.71 10.91 6.72
C LEU A 73 0.36 12.36 7.05
N GLU A 74 -0.83 12.83 6.68
CA GLU A 74 -1.30 14.17 7.06
C GLU A 74 -1.44 14.31 8.57
N ALA A 75 -2.03 13.32 9.25
CA ALA A 75 -2.15 13.31 10.70
C ALA A 75 -0.76 13.30 11.39
N GLU A 76 0.20 12.54 10.87
CA GLU A 76 1.57 12.50 11.38
C GLU A 76 2.30 13.83 11.17
N ARG A 77 2.14 14.47 10.01
CA ARG A 77 2.71 15.80 9.73
C ARG A 77 2.17 16.84 10.70
N LEU A 78 0.85 16.87 10.92
CA LEU A 78 0.24 17.79 11.88
C LEU A 78 0.75 17.56 13.31
N ARG A 79 0.92 16.30 13.72
CA ARG A 79 1.51 15.96 15.02
C ARG A 79 2.96 16.42 15.12
N HIS A 80 3.75 16.19 14.09
CA HIS A 80 5.15 16.62 14.03
C HIS A 80 5.27 18.15 14.06
N ASP A 81 4.46 18.86 13.30
CA ASP A 81 4.46 20.33 13.29
C ASP A 81 4.08 20.91 14.65
N ALA A 82 3.07 20.35 15.31
CA ALA A 82 2.70 20.74 16.68
C ALA A 82 3.86 20.48 17.67
N GLN A 83 4.52 19.33 17.58
CA GLN A 83 5.69 19.04 18.42
C GLN A 83 6.85 20.01 18.15
N MET A 84 7.13 20.31 16.89
CA MET A 84 8.17 21.26 16.51
C MET A 84 7.84 22.69 16.97
N ALA A 85 6.58 23.11 16.90
CA ALA A 85 6.14 24.40 17.43
C ALA A 85 6.38 24.50 18.95
N ILE A 86 6.05 23.45 19.70
CA ILE A 86 6.33 23.37 21.14
C ILE A 86 7.84 23.43 21.39
N MET A 87 8.66 22.67 20.64
CA MET A 87 10.11 22.69 20.79
C MET A 87 10.69 24.08 20.51
N ARG A 88 10.28 24.74 19.43
CA ARG A 88 10.70 26.11 19.10
C ARG A 88 10.37 27.09 20.22
N HIS A 89 9.15 27.02 20.76
CA HIS A 89 8.76 27.85 21.89
C HIS A 89 9.64 27.60 23.14
N ARG A 90 9.97 26.33 23.43
CA ARG A 90 10.86 25.99 24.56
C ARG A 90 12.27 26.52 24.37
N VAL A 91 12.82 26.42 23.16
CA VAL A 91 14.15 26.95 22.82
C VAL A 91 14.14 28.47 22.94
N ASN A 92 13.17 29.16 22.35
CA ASN A 92 13.07 30.61 22.44
C ASN A 92 12.94 31.10 23.89
N ASN A 93 12.19 30.40 24.73
CA ASN A 93 12.09 30.74 26.15
C ASN A 93 13.41 30.51 26.89
N ALA A 94 14.15 29.45 26.56
CA ALA A 94 15.47 29.21 27.15
C ALA A 94 16.48 30.29 26.75
N ASP A 95 16.49 30.70 25.47
CA ASP A 95 17.34 31.78 24.97
C ASP A 95 17.00 33.11 25.66
N ALA A 96 15.72 33.46 25.77
CA ALA A 96 15.28 34.66 26.47
C ALA A 96 15.68 34.66 27.96
N CYS A 97 15.59 33.52 28.64
CA CYS A 97 16.07 33.39 30.02
C CYS A 97 17.59 33.55 30.11
N LEU A 98 18.35 33.02 29.16
CA LEU A 98 19.80 33.17 29.12
C LEU A 98 20.19 34.64 28.90
N ASP A 99 19.56 35.32 27.95
CA ASP A 99 19.79 36.74 27.68
C ASP A 99 19.45 37.61 28.89
N ALA A 100 18.35 37.30 29.59
CA ALA A 100 17.97 37.99 30.83
C ALA A 100 19.02 37.77 31.93
N LEU A 101 19.54 36.55 32.10
CA LEU A 101 20.60 36.26 33.06
C LEU A 101 21.92 36.98 32.70
N LEU A 102 22.29 37.02 31.42
CA LEU A 102 23.47 37.74 30.96
C LEU A 102 23.32 39.25 31.18
N MET A 103 22.12 39.80 30.96
CA MET A 103 21.83 41.20 31.26
C MET A 103 21.92 41.48 32.76
N LEU A 104 21.36 40.61 33.61
CA LEU A 104 21.43 40.72 35.06
C LEU A 104 22.87 40.63 35.56
N LEU A 105 23.69 39.76 34.99
CA LEU A 105 25.11 39.64 35.32
C LEU A 105 25.88 40.92 34.99
N LYS A 106 25.53 41.59 33.89
CA LYS A 106 26.14 42.87 33.50
C LYS A 106 25.73 44.04 34.40
N THR A 107 24.50 44.04 34.91
CA THR A 107 23.96 45.18 35.69
C THR A 107 24.07 44.99 37.21
N SER A 108 24.01 43.76 37.71
CA SER A 108 23.86 43.42 39.12
C SER A 108 24.39 42.01 39.42
N PRO A 109 25.72 41.80 39.42
CA PRO A 109 26.31 40.46 39.55
C PRO A 109 25.95 39.77 40.88
N ASP A 110 25.76 40.53 41.96
CA ASP A 110 25.44 40.00 43.29
C ASP A 110 24.08 39.29 43.34
N LYS A 111 23.13 39.67 42.46
CA LYS A 111 21.77 39.11 42.41
C LYS A 111 21.64 37.89 41.50
N VAL A 112 22.69 37.55 40.76
CA VAL A 112 22.67 36.44 39.80
C VAL A 112 22.53 35.10 40.51
N ALA A 113 23.20 34.93 41.66
CA ALA A 113 23.12 33.71 42.46
C ALA A 113 21.67 33.40 42.89
N GLU A 114 20.93 34.42 43.34
CA GLU A 114 19.51 34.28 43.73
C GLU A 114 18.62 33.95 42.53
N ALA A 115 18.85 34.59 41.38
CA ALA A 115 18.09 34.34 40.15
C ALA A 115 18.30 32.91 39.62
N VAL A 116 19.53 32.38 39.69
CA VAL A 116 19.85 31.00 39.28
C VAL A 116 19.10 29.98 40.15
N VAL A 117 19.10 30.16 41.48
CA VAL A 117 18.35 29.29 42.40
C VAL A 117 16.86 29.25 42.07
N HIS A 118 16.28 30.41 41.74
CA HIS A 118 14.86 30.50 41.37
C HIS A 118 14.56 29.78 40.04
N ILE A 119 15.48 29.80 39.08
CA ILE A 119 15.36 29.10 37.79
C ILE A 119 15.47 27.58 37.98
N GLU A 120 16.36 27.12 38.85
CA GLU A 120 16.50 25.70 39.18
C GLU A 120 15.23 25.14 39.83
N GLN A 121 14.64 25.88 40.76
CA GLN A 121 13.36 25.51 41.39
C GLN A 121 12.21 25.45 40.38
N MET A 122 12.14 26.42 39.46
CA MET A 122 11.16 26.42 38.38
C MET A 122 11.32 25.21 37.45
N ARG A 123 12.56 24.86 37.08
CA ARG A 123 12.84 23.65 36.27
C ARG A 123 12.40 22.37 36.99
N ALA A 124 12.69 22.25 38.28
CA ALA A 124 12.32 21.07 39.05
C ALA A 124 10.79 20.87 39.08
N ARG A 125 10.01 21.95 39.25
CA ARG A 125 8.55 21.91 39.17
C ARG A 125 8.05 21.51 37.79
N GLN A 126 8.56 22.14 36.73
CA GLN A 126 8.19 21.82 35.35
C GLN A 126 8.49 20.36 34.98
N GLN A 127 9.59 19.78 35.47
CA GLN A 127 9.91 18.37 35.24
C GLN A 127 8.91 17.44 35.91
N GLN A 128 8.46 17.77 37.13
CA GLN A 128 7.45 16.98 37.84
C GLN A 128 6.10 17.06 37.14
N GLU A 129 5.66 18.25 36.72
CA GLU A 129 4.41 18.44 35.98
C GLU A 129 4.41 17.65 34.67
N VAL A 130 5.50 17.74 33.88
CA VAL A 130 5.64 16.96 32.64
C VAL A 130 5.65 15.45 32.90
N ALA A 131 6.25 14.99 34.01
CA ALA A 131 6.22 13.57 34.38
C ALA A 131 4.80 13.10 34.72
N ILE A 132 4.02 13.93 35.43
CA ILE A 132 2.62 13.65 35.77
C ILE A 132 1.76 13.64 34.50
N GLU A 133 1.91 14.62 33.62
CA GLU A 133 1.16 14.70 32.35
C GLU A 133 1.45 13.50 31.45
N ARG A 134 2.72 13.11 31.33
CA ARG A 134 3.12 11.91 30.58
C ARG A 134 2.58 10.63 31.22
N GLY A 135 2.59 10.54 32.54
CA GLY A 135 1.98 9.43 33.28
C GLY A 135 0.48 9.32 33.05
N ALA A 136 -0.23 10.46 33.08
CA ALA A 136 -1.66 10.53 32.81
C ALA A 136 -2.01 10.17 31.35
N GLN A 137 -1.23 10.65 30.38
CA GLN A 137 -1.40 10.28 28.97
C GLN A 137 -1.13 8.80 28.72
N ALA A 138 -0.10 8.23 29.34
CA ALA A 138 0.18 6.79 29.25
C ALA A 138 -0.93 5.95 29.90
N GLY A 139 -1.43 6.37 31.06
CA GLY A 139 -2.58 5.73 31.73
C GLY A 139 -3.86 5.77 30.89
N ALA A 140 -4.15 6.92 30.26
CA ALA A 140 -5.32 7.07 29.38
C ALA A 140 -5.20 6.23 28.09
N ALA A 141 -4.00 6.13 27.51
CA ALA A 141 -3.74 5.25 26.37
C ALA A 141 -3.92 3.76 26.71
N ILE A 142 -3.53 3.34 27.92
CA ILE A 142 -3.73 1.95 28.38
C ILE A 142 -5.22 1.70 28.67
N GLY A 143 -5.92 2.65 29.29
CA GLY A 143 -7.35 2.55 29.59
C GLY A 143 -8.25 2.52 28.35
N SER A 144 -7.87 3.20 27.26
CA SER A 144 -8.62 3.18 25.99
C SER A 144 -8.41 1.91 25.17
N VAL A 145 -7.27 1.22 25.33
CA VAL A 145 -7.00 -0.09 24.73
C VAL A 145 -7.69 -1.23 25.51
N ALA A 146 -7.92 -1.03 26.81
CA ALA A 146 -8.54 -2.02 27.70
C ALA A 146 -10.09 -2.03 27.70
N ALA A 147 -10.74 -1.23 26.86
CA ALA A 147 -12.18 -1.32 26.64
C ALA A 147 -12.48 -2.31 25.49
N PRO A 148 -12.71 -3.61 25.75
CA PRO A 148 -13.19 -4.50 24.71
C PRO A 148 -14.55 -4.00 24.24
N ALA A 149 -14.66 -3.79 22.93
CA ALA A 149 -15.94 -3.65 22.25
C ALA A 149 -16.79 -4.88 22.56
N ILE A 150 -17.83 -4.70 23.37
CA ILE A 150 -18.86 -5.71 23.58
C ILE A 150 -19.75 -5.65 22.31
N PRO A 151 -20.00 -6.80 21.65
CA PRO A 151 -20.81 -6.88 20.42
C PRO A 151 -22.27 -6.43 20.63
#